data_AF-A0A0G2AZF6-F1
#
_entry.id   AF-A0A0G2AZF6-F1
#
_cell.length_a   1.000
_cell.length_b   1.000
_cell.length_c   1.000
_cell.angle_alpha   90.00
_cell.angle_beta   90.00
_cell.angle_gamma   90.00
#
_symmetry.space_group_name_H-M   'P 1'
#
loop_
_entity.id
_entity.type
_entity.pdbx_description
1 polymer ?
#
loop_
_entity_poly.entity_id
_entity_poly.type
_entity_poly.pdbx_seq_one_letter_code
_entity_poly.pdbx_strand_id
1 'polypeptide(L)'
;MIAAMSKAAVCATDSGSMQEEMNVMGVPCVTLRYGSDRSESAINGGNLLAGPEDSFSIKKIIEFAWDNKEMRNVPKLYGENVSSKCIDAVERVLELGKQKVFRTDKEWLSSR
;
A
#
# COMPACT_ATOMS: atom_id res chain seq x y z
N MET A 1 -6.33 -4.46 -15.52
CA MET A 1 -5.12 -4.57 -14.67
C MET A 1 -5.42 -5.39 -13.42
N ILE A 2 -6.25 -4.90 -12.48
CA ILE A 2 -6.63 -5.63 -11.26
C ILE A 2 -7.13 -7.06 -11.53
N ALA A 3 -8.04 -7.25 -12.52
CA ALA A 3 -8.56 -8.58 -12.85
C ALA A 3 -7.52 -9.58 -13.37
N ALA A 4 -6.40 -9.08 -13.94
CA ALA A 4 -5.30 -9.94 -14.36
C ALA A 4 -4.41 -10.28 -13.15
N MET A 5 -4.12 -9.29 -12.31
CA MET A 5 -3.30 -9.45 -11.11
C MET A 5 -3.94 -10.36 -10.07
N SER A 6 -5.26 -10.30 -9.87
CA SER A 6 -5.96 -11.18 -8.93
C SER A 6 -5.92 -12.66 -9.31
N LYS A 7 -5.51 -12.98 -10.53
CA LYS A 7 -5.29 -14.36 -11.03
C LYS A 7 -3.80 -14.71 -11.12
N ALA A 8 -2.90 -13.77 -10.84
CA ALA A 8 -1.48 -14.03 -10.86
C ALA A 8 -1.08 -14.85 -9.63
N ALA A 9 -0.12 -15.75 -9.82
CA ALA A 9 0.42 -16.54 -8.71
C ALA A 9 1.46 -15.78 -7.89
N VAL A 10 2.16 -14.81 -8.51
CA VAL A 10 3.13 -13.88 -7.94
C VAL A 10 3.11 -12.59 -8.78
N CYS A 11 3.28 -11.44 -8.15
CA CYS A 11 3.54 -10.17 -8.83
C CYS A 11 4.96 -9.68 -8.54
N ALA A 12 5.83 -9.69 -9.55
CA ALA A 12 7.13 -9.02 -9.49
C ALA A 12 7.00 -7.59 -10.03
N THR A 13 7.38 -6.59 -9.23
CA THR A 13 7.09 -5.18 -9.53
C THR A 13 8.08 -4.22 -8.88
N ASP A 14 8.32 -3.05 -9.46
CA ASP A 14 9.04 -1.93 -8.85
C ASP A 14 8.09 -0.84 -8.30
N SER A 15 6.78 -0.98 -8.53
CA SER A 15 5.77 -0.01 -8.12
C SER A 15 5.46 -0.10 -6.63
N GLY A 16 5.36 1.07 -5.98
CA GLY A 16 4.92 1.18 -4.59
C GLY A 16 3.44 0.83 -4.40
N SER A 17 2.56 1.28 -5.29
CA SER A 17 1.11 1.02 -5.16
C SER A 17 0.78 -0.47 -5.24
N MET A 18 1.54 -1.20 -6.07
CA MET A 18 1.34 -2.63 -6.27
C MET A 18 1.59 -3.42 -4.99
N GLN A 19 2.49 -2.97 -4.11
CA GLN A 19 2.73 -3.63 -2.82
C GLN A 19 1.49 -3.60 -1.93
N GLU A 20 0.76 -2.48 -1.95
CA GLU A 20 -0.49 -2.31 -1.21
C GLU A 20 -1.60 -3.17 -1.82
N GLU A 21 -1.76 -3.08 -3.15
CA GLU A 21 -2.78 -3.81 -3.90
C GLU A 21 -2.62 -5.33 -3.80
N MET A 22 -1.38 -5.83 -3.81
CA MET A 22 -1.08 -7.26 -3.71
C MET A 22 -1.46 -7.81 -2.35
N ASN A 23 -1.18 -7.07 -1.27
CA ASN A 23 -1.60 -7.46 0.07
C ASN A 23 -3.13 -7.53 0.19
N VAL A 24 -3.86 -6.55 -0.37
CA VAL A 24 -5.34 -6.54 -0.35
C VAL A 24 -5.91 -7.74 -1.11
N MET A 25 -5.29 -8.11 -2.24
CA MET A 25 -5.72 -9.22 -3.08
C MET A 25 -5.22 -10.60 -2.63
N GLY A 26 -4.29 -10.69 -1.68
CA GLY A 26 -3.69 -11.96 -1.26
C GLY A 26 -2.76 -12.58 -2.31
N VAL A 27 -2.18 -11.76 -3.19
CA VAL A 27 -1.22 -12.18 -4.21
C VAL A 27 0.19 -11.95 -3.67
N PRO A 28 1.11 -12.94 -3.70
CA PRO A 28 2.49 -12.75 -3.26
C PRO A 28 3.17 -11.66 -4.08
N CYS A 29 3.82 -10.72 -3.41
CA CYS A 29 4.54 -9.61 -4.04
C CYS A 29 6.06 -9.83 -3.96
N VAL A 30 6.77 -9.50 -5.04
CA VAL A 30 8.23 -9.41 -5.07
C VAL A 30 8.60 -8.02 -5.59
N THR A 31 9.07 -7.17 -4.68
CA THR A 31 9.48 -5.81 -4.99
C THR A 31 10.90 -5.79 -5.54
N LEU A 32 11.07 -5.35 -6.78
CA LEU A 32 12.34 -5.28 -7.51
C LEU A 32 13.16 -4.03 -7.13
N ARG A 33 13.34 -3.80 -5.83
CA ARG A 33 14.05 -2.64 -5.24
C ARG A 33 14.86 -3.11 -4.02
N TYR A 34 15.94 -2.38 -3.72
CA TYR A 34 16.73 -2.61 -2.50
C TYR A 34 15.97 -2.29 -1.20
N GLY A 35 14.91 -1.50 -1.28
CA GLY A 35 14.12 -1.05 -0.13
C GLY A 35 12.75 -0.57 -0.56
N SER A 36 11.86 -0.41 0.43
CA SER A 36 10.49 0.05 0.21
C SER A 36 9.99 0.93 1.36
N ASP A 37 9.23 1.96 1.03
CA ASP A 37 8.43 2.78 1.96
C ASP A 37 7.14 2.07 2.41
N ARG A 38 7.00 0.79 2.07
CA ARG A 38 5.93 -0.13 2.49
C ARG A 38 6.51 -1.32 3.26
N SER A 39 7.42 -1.04 4.19
CA SER A 39 8.11 -2.07 4.96
C SER A 39 7.15 -3.00 5.71
N GLU A 40 5.96 -2.51 6.07
CA GLU A 40 4.89 -3.28 6.68
C GLU A 40 4.48 -4.51 5.85
N SER A 41 4.49 -4.40 4.51
CA SER A 41 4.16 -5.50 3.60
C SER A 41 5.23 -6.58 3.54
N ALA A 42 6.49 -6.24 3.83
CA ALA A 42 7.57 -7.21 3.97
C ALA A 42 7.56 -7.85 5.37
N ILE A 43 7.31 -7.03 6.39
CA ILE A 43 7.25 -7.46 7.79
C ILE A 43 6.11 -8.46 8.02
N ASN A 44 4.95 -8.27 7.39
CA ASN A 44 3.84 -9.23 7.52
C ASN A 44 4.01 -10.51 6.67
N GLY A 45 5.05 -10.58 5.82
CA GLY A 45 5.36 -11.71 4.97
C GLY A 45 4.64 -11.75 3.62
N GLY A 46 3.87 -10.72 3.24
CA GLY A 46 3.17 -10.67 1.95
C GLY A 46 4.02 -10.24 0.77
N ASN A 47 5.17 -9.61 1.05
CA ASN A 47 6.07 -9.03 0.05
C ASN A 47 7.53 -9.41 0.35
N LEU A 48 8.31 -9.65 -0.70
CA LEU A 48 9.76 -9.87 -0.61
C LEU A 48 10.49 -8.77 -1.35
N LEU A 49 11.62 -8.32 -0.80
CA LEU A 49 12.53 -7.43 -1.51
C LEU A 49 13.52 -8.27 -2.31
N ALA A 50 13.55 -8.05 -3.63
CA ALA A 50 14.57 -8.56 -4.52
C ALA A 50 15.31 -7.36 -5.09
N GLY A 51 16.52 -7.11 -4.57
CA GLY A 51 17.38 -6.10 -5.16
C GLY A 51 17.67 -6.48 -6.63
N PRO A 52 17.80 -5.49 -7.54
CA PRO A 52 18.09 -5.77 -8.94
C PRO A 52 19.61 -5.99 -9.16
N GLU A 53 20.26 -6.82 -8.33
CA GLU A 53 21.69 -7.12 -8.47
C GLU A 53 21.98 -8.12 -9.60
N ASP A 54 21.23 -9.21 -9.66
CA ASP A 54 21.40 -10.27 -10.65
C ASP A 54 20.10 -11.05 -10.89
N SER A 55 19.94 -11.55 -12.11
CA SER A 55 18.71 -12.22 -12.54
C SER A 55 18.48 -13.58 -11.87
N PHE A 56 19.54 -14.24 -11.40
CA PHE A 56 19.44 -15.55 -10.77
C PHE A 56 18.88 -15.44 -9.34
N SER A 57 19.33 -14.45 -8.58
CA SER A 57 18.81 -14.14 -7.24
C SER A 57 17.35 -13.70 -7.30
N ILE A 58 17.00 -12.78 -8.23
CA ILE A 58 15.61 -12.35 -8.44
C ILE A 58 14.72 -13.54 -8.79
N LYS A 59 15.16 -14.40 -9.71
CA LYS A 59 14.41 -15.60 -10.10
C LYS A 59 14.13 -16.51 -8.90
N LYS A 60 15.14 -16.79 -8.07
CA LYS A 60 14.97 -17.63 -6.86
C LYS A 60 13.96 -17.05 -5.88
N ILE A 61 13.95 -15.73 -5.70
CA ILE A 61 12.99 -15.06 -4.82
C ILE A 61 11.58 -15.17 -5.37
N ILE A 62 11.40 -15.03 -6.69
CA ILE A 62 10.10 -15.22 -7.37
C ILE A 62 9.62 -16.67 -7.24
N GLU A 63 10.50 -17.65 -7.44
CA GLU A 63 10.18 -19.08 -7.27
C GLU A 63 9.78 -19.39 -5.82
N PHE A 64 10.52 -18.84 -4.84
CA PHE A 64 10.15 -18.96 -3.43
C PHE A 64 8.77 -18.35 -3.15
N ALA A 65 8.49 -17.14 -3.66
CA ALA A 65 7.19 -16.50 -3.49
C ALA A 65 6.05 -17.31 -4.15
N TRP A 66 6.34 -17.95 -5.27
CA TRP A 66 5.40 -18.83 -5.96
C TRP A 66 5.03 -20.03 -5.09
N ASP A 67 6.02 -20.74 -4.55
CA ASP A 67 5.83 -21.97 -3.77
C ASP A 67 5.35 -21.71 -2.33
N ASN A 68 5.61 -20.52 -1.78
CA ASN A 68 5.23 -20.17 -0.42
C ASN A 68 3.73 -19.83 -0.32
N LYS A 69 2.95 -20.81 0.15
CA LYS A 69 1.50 -20.65 0.36
C LYS A 69 1.16 -19.66 1.46
N GLU A 70 2.01 -19.50 2.47
CA GLU A 70 1.75 -18.61 3.60
C GLU A 70 1.68 -17.14 3.17
N MET A 71 2.45 -16.74 2.16
CA MET A 71 2.40 -15.37 1.60
C MET A 71 1.01 -14.97 1.09
N ARG A 72 0.17 -15.94 0.70
CA ARG A 72 -1.20 -15.70 0.20
C ARG A 72 -2.21 -15.49 1.32
N ASN A 73 -1.87 -15.97 2.52
CA ASN A 73 -2.76 -15.99 3.68
C ASN A 73 -2.37 -14.96 4.74
N VAL A 74 -1.42 -14.07 4.43
CA VAL A 74 -1.00 -13.02 5.35
C VAL A 74 -2.18 -12.09 5.68
N PRO A 75 -2.22 -11.52 6.89
CA PRO A 75 -3.24 -10.52 7.23
C PRO A 75 -3.23 -9.35 6.26
N LYS A 76 -4.43 -8.91 5.85
CA LYS A 76 -4.61 -7.68 5.08
C LYS A 76 -4.32 -6.48 5.97
N LEU A 77 -3.43 -5.61 5.53
CA LEU A 77 -2.95 -4.45 6.29
C LEU A 77 -3.77 -3.19 6.00
N TYR A 78 -4.21 -3.04 4.75
CA TYR A 78 -4.80 -1.79 4.27
C TYR A 78 -6.31 -1.75 4.53
N GLY A 79 -6.80 -0.56 4.87
CA GLY A 79 -8.15 -0.38 5.37
C GLY A 79 -9.23 -0.41 4.30
N GLU A 80 -10.45 -0.78 4.72
CA GLU A 80 -11.67 -0.70 3.91
C GLU A 80 -12.49 0.54 4.26
N ASN A 81 -13.37 0.94 3.33
CA ASN A 81 -14.26 2.11 3.47
C ASN A 81 -13.52 3.42 3.77
N VAL A 82 -12.30 3.59 3.23
CA VAL A 82 -11.41 4.73 3.52
C VAL A 82 -12.06 6.05 3.12
N SER A 83 -12.77 6.10 1.99
CA SER A 83 -13.46 7.31 1.53
C SER A 83 -14.46 7.85 2.56
N SER A 84 -15.29 6.97 3.14
CA SER A 84 -16.24 7.38 4.19
C SER A 84 -15.50 7.91 5.41
N LYS A 85 -14.47 7.20 5.88
CA LYS A 85 -13.67 7.62 7.04
C LYS A 85 -12.98 8.98 6.82
N CYS A 86 -12.52 9.24 5.59
CA CYS A 86 -11.95 10.53 5.22
C CYS A 86 -13.02 11.64 5.29
N ILE A 87 -14.22 11.40 4.77
CA ILE A 87 -15.34 12.35 4.85
C ILE A 87 -15.71 12.60 6.31
N ASP A 88 -15.92 11.54 7.10
CA ASP A 88 -16.27 11.63 8.52
C ASP A 88 -15.22 12.41 9.31
N ALA A 89 -13.93 12.22 8.99
CA ALA A 89 -12.84 12.96 9.62
C ALA A 89 -12.89 14.45 9.27
N VAL A 90 -13.13 14.80 8.00
CA VAL A 90 -13.26 16.19 7.57
C VAL A 90 -14.49 16.85 8.20
N GLU A 91 -15.65 16.19 8.13
CA GLU A 91 -16.90 16.67 8.73
C GLU A 91 -16.74 16.91 10.22
N ARG A 92 -16.12 15.97 10.95
CA ARG A 92 -15.82 16.14 12.37
C ARG A 92 -14.97 17.39 12.65
N VAL A 93 -13.92 17.64 11.86
CA VAL A 93 -13.10 18.85 12.04
C VAL A 93 -13.90 20.10 11.71
N LEU A 94 -14.80 20.07 10.72
CA LEU A 94 -15.67 21.21 10.40
C LEU A 94 -16.69 21.49 11.51
N GLU A 95 -17.28 20.46 12.11
CA GLU A 95 -18.22 20.58 13.23
C GLU A 95 -17.54 21.11 14.49
N LEU A 96 -16.35 20.58 14.83
CA LEU A 96 -15.48 21.10 15.88
C LEU A 96 -14.95 22.50 15.53
N GLY A 97 -14.85 22.80 14.23
CA GLY A 97 -14.41 24.03 13.59
C GLY A 97 -15.31 25.25 13.77
N LYS A 98 -16.41 25.13 14.51
CA LYS A 98 -16.98 26.28 15.25
C LYS A 98 -15.93 26.97 16.16
N GLN A 99 -14.78 26.34 16.39
CA GLN A 99 -13.56 26.91 16.95
C GLN A 99 -12.40 27.04 15.92
N LYS A 100 -12.51 27.91 14.90
CA LYS A 100 -11.37 28.50 14.12
C LYS A 100 -10.25 27.56 13.61
N VAL A 101 -10.51 26.29 13.29
CA VAL A 101 -9.45 25.36 12.80
C VAL A 101 -9.04 25.67 11.36
N PHE A 102 -9.99 26.07 10.51
CA PHE A 102 -9.73 26.49 9.14
C PHE A 102 -9.99 27.99 9.02
N ARG A 103 -9.05 28.72 8.40
CA ARG A 103 -9.29 30.09 7.94
C ARG A 103 -9.56 30.03 6.45
N THR A 104 -10.63 30.64 6.01
CA THR A 104 -10.87 30.86 4.58
C THR A 104 -9.82 31.85 4.03
N ASP A 105 -9.52 31.78 2.73
CA ASP A 105 -8.60 32.72 2.09
C ASP A 105 -9.03 34.19 2.31
N LYS A 106 -10.34 34.44 2.38
CA LYS A 106 -10.90 35.76 2.73
C LYS A 106 -10.52 36.19 4.14
N GLU A 107 -10.64 35.31 5.13
CA GLU A 107 -10.25 35.61 6.51
C GLU A 107 -8.73 35.82 6.63
N TRP A 108 -7.94 35.06 5.87
CA TRP A 108 -6.49 35.21 5.83
C TRP A 108 -6.07 36.58 5.26
N LEU A 109 -6.66 36.97 4.14
CA LEU A 109 -6.41 38.27 3.48
C LEU A 109 -6.90 39.45 4.30
N SER A 110 -7.98 39.31 5.07
CA SER A 110 -8.50 40.37 5.95
C SER A 110 -7.71 40.59 7.25
N SER A 111 -6.73 39.72 7.56
CA SER A 111 -5.92 39.76 8.78
C SER A 111 -4.48 40.29 8.57
N ARG A 112 -4.19 40.81 7.38
CA ARG A 112 -2.98 41.56 7.02
C ARG A 112 -3.33 43.02 6.75
#